data_AF-A0A932VXZ9-F1
#
_entry.id   AF-A0A932VXZ9-F1
#
_cell.length_a   1.000
_cell.length_b   1.000
_cell.length_c   1.000
_cell.angle_alpha   90.00
_cell.angle_beta   90.00
_cell.angle_gamma   90.00
#
_symmetry.space_group_name_H-M   'P 1'
#
loop_
_entity.id
_entity.type
_entity.pdbx_description
1 polymer ?
#
loop_
_entity_poly.entity_id
_entity_poly.type
_entity_poly.pdbx_seq_one_letter_code
_entity_poly.pdbx_strand_id
1 'polypeptide(L)'
;MIIEVLDMDDSVTGPAANSIGLWNARTRPGPGRTIIKYYGMSNGVAQMVADIKKATGRSSINVLRIWGHGYPGGQGVSGGVAGATFANDFAGMTVSNVSALSSTLGQLRPLFARGARTELRGCNVAQGNGDQLLVSLARIWGVPVQGGSITQHAGSNWDGPVTEATPAGGLRCVVGTPL
;
A
#
# COMPACT_ATOMS: atom_id res chain seq x y z
N MET A 1 13.72 7.74 -2.02
CA MET A 1 13.82 6.46 -1.29
C MET A 1 12.62 5.56 -1.59
N ILE A 2 12.71 4.27 -1.32
CA ILE A 2 11.60 3.32 -1.37
C ILE A 2 11.13 3.07 0.06
N ILE A 3 9.82 3.15 0.32
CA ILE A 3 9.22 2.76 1.59
C ILE A 3 8.27 1.60 1.33
N GLU A 4 8.38 0.58 2.18
CA GLU A 4 7.49 -0.57 2.17
C GLU A 4 6.78 -0.69 3.51
N VAL A 5 5.46 -0.84 3.45
CA VAL A 5 4.59 -1.09 4.58
C VAL A 5 4.12 -2.53 4.49
N LEU A 6 4.31 -3.31 5.55
CA LEU A 6 3.95 -4.73 5.60
C LEU A 6 2.99 -5.00 6.75
N ASP A 7 1.81 -5.56 6.45
CA ASP A 7 0.90 -6.14 7.44
C ASP A 7 1.32 -7.58 7.80
N MET A 8 2.14 -7.75 8.83
CA MET A 8 2.87 -8.98 9.17
C MET A 8 1.99 -10.11 9.72
N ASP A 9 0.71 -9.88 9.97
CA ASP A 9 -0.23 -10.94 10.36
C ASP A 9 -1.04 -11.49 9.19
N ASP A 10 -0.87 -10.88 8.03
CA ASP A 10 -1.50 -11.27 6.78
C ASP A 10 -0.92 -12.60 6.27
N SER A 11 -1.71 -13.48 5.67
CA SER A 11 -1.14 -14.70 5.04
C SER A 11 -0.21 -14.39 3.86
N VAL A 12 -0.31 -13.20 3.26
CA VAL A 12 0.60 -12.67 2.27
C VAL A 12 1.93 -12.28 2.94
N THR A 13 1.95 -11.53 4.05
CA THR A 13 3.23 -11.01 4.61
C THR A 13 3.73 -11.64 5.93
N GLY A 14 2.91 -12.48 6.56
CA GLY A 14 3.04 -13.10 7.89
C GLY A 14 3.39 -14.59 7.93
N PRO A 15 3.37 -15.23 9.12
CA PRO A 15 4.25 -16.35 9.50
C PRO A 15 3.76 -17.73 9.02
N ALA A 16 3.36 -17.86 7.75
CA ALA A 16 3.80 -19.05 7.07
C ALA A 16 5.34 -18.94 7.03
N ALA A 17 6.04 -19.83 7.76
CA ALA A 17 7.50 -19.80 7.95
C ALA A 17 8.32 -19.69 6.64
N ASN A 18 7.66 -19.94 5.50
CA ASN A 18 8.18 -19.92 4.15
C ASN A 18 8.17 -18.49 3.55
N SER A 19 7.20 -17.63 3.94
CA SER A 19 7.04 -16.27 3.42
C SER A 19 8.08 -15.32 4.02
N ILE A 20 8.31 -15.39 5.34
CA ILE A 20 9.29 -14.54 6.03
C ILE A 20 10.72 -14.82 5.53
N GLY A 21 11.06 -16.07 5.21
CA GLY A 21 12.34 -16.43 4.58
C GLY A 21 12.49 -15.85 3.17
N LEU A 22 11.41 -15.85 2.37
CA LEU A 22 11.39 -15.26 1.03
C LEU A 22 11.39 -13.73 1.05
N TRP A 23 10.67 -13.10 1.98
CA TRP A 23 10.73 -11.67 2.26
C TRP A 23 12.14 -11.27 2.69
N ASN A 24 12.71 -11.88 3.73
CA ASN A 24 14.06 -11.56 4.21
C ASN A 24 15.18 -11.82 3.18
N ALA A 25 14.96 -12.67 2.16
CA ALA A 25 15.89 -12.89 1.07
C ALA A 25 15.71 -11.89 -0.10
N ARG A 26 14.47 -11.46 -0.40
CA ARG A 26 14.14 -10.59 -1.56
C ARG A 26 13.92 -9.12 -1.22
N THR A 27 13.74 -8.79 0.06
CA THR A 27 13.55 -7.43 0.58
C THR A 27 14.60 -7.05 1.61
N ARG A 28 15.79 -7.70 1.60
CA ARG A 28 16.94 -7.20 2.36
C ARG A 28 17.05 -5.69 2.16
N PRO A 29 17.07 -4.88 3.23
CA PRO A 29 17.16 -3.44 3.10
C PRO A 29 18.50 -3.10 2.45
N GLY A 30 18.47 -2.98 1.12
CA GLY A 30 19.54 -2.37 0.36
C GLY A 30 19.56 -0.86 0.61
N PRO A 31 20.65 -0.17 0.26
CA PRO A 31 20.73 1.27 0.38
C PRO A 31 19.53 1.95 -0.30
N GLY A 32 18.83 2.82 0.43
CA GLY A 32 17.69 3.60 -0.10
C GLY A 32 16.29 2.96 0.06
N ARG A 33 16.16 1.83 0.78
CA ARG A 33 14.88 1.17 1.09
C ARG A 33 14.63 1.13 2.60
N THR A 34 13.42 1.49 3.02
CA THR A 34 12.94 1.38 4.41
C THR A 34 11.73 0.48 4.49
N ILE A 35 11.73 -0.46 5.43
CA ILE A 35 10.62 -1.37 5.71
C ILE A 35 9.99 -1.00 7.04
N ILE A 36 8.67 -0.83 7.04
CA ILE A 36 7.84 -0.57 8.21
C ILE A 36 6.88 -1.75 8.35
N LYS A 37 6.85 -2.35 9.54
CA LYS A 37 6.09 -3.56 9.82
C LYS A 37 4.97 -3.26 10.79
N TYR A 38 3.77 -3.67 10.45
CA TYR A 38 2.59 -3.64 11.31
C TYR A 38 2.13 -5.04 11.64
N TYR A 39 1.38 -5.12 12.73
CA TYR A 39 0.59 -6.27 13.14
C TYR A 39 -0.84 -5.76 13.35
N GLY A 40 -1.79 -6.64 13.67
CA GLY A 40 -3.18 -6.28 13.90
C GLY A 40 -3.33 -5.11 14.88
N MET A 41 -3.87 -4.00 14.41
CA MET A 41 -4.17 -2.83 15.24
C MET A 41 -5.25 -1.94 14.63
N SER A 42 -6.02 -1.27 15.50
CA SER A 42 -6.88 -0.15 15.10
C SER A 42 -6.03 1.10 14.81
N ASN A 43 -6.55 2.00 13.98
CA ASN A 43 -5.91 3.24 13.53
C ASN A 43 -4.56 3.04 12.81
N GLY A 44 -4.34 1.87 12.22
CA GLY A 44 -3.12 1.55 11.51
C GLY A 44 -2.80 2.51 10.37
N VAL A 45 -3.80 3.07 9.69
CA VAL A 45 -3.54 4.10 8.65
C VAL A 45 -2.91 5.36 9.24
N ALA A 46 -3.37 5.82 10.41
CA ALA A 46 -2.79 6.99 11.05
C ALA A 46 -1.36 6.71 11.54
N GLN A 47 -1.14 5.52 12.10
CA GLN A 47 0.19 5.08 12.52
C GLN A 47 1.15 4.94 11.31
N MET A 48 0.68 4.37 10.20
CA MET A 48 1.39 4.30 8.92
C MET A 48 1.86 5.68 8.46
N VAL A 49 0.97 6.67 8.47
CA VAL A 49 1.35 8.03 8.08
C VAL A 49 2.43 8.61 9.00
N ALA A 50 2.30 8.42 10.32
CA ALA A 50 3.27 8.91 11.29
C ALA A 50 4.66 8.27 11.10
N ASP A 51 4.72 6.96 10.89
CA ASP A 51 5.97 6.23 10.73
C ASP A 51 6.62 6.52 9.37
N ILE A 52 5.84 6.67 8.30
CA ILE A 52 6.36 7.10 7.00
C ILE A 52 6.99 8.50 7.10
N LYS A 53 6.34 9.45 7.78
CA LYS A 53 6.90 10.79 8.02
C LYS A 53 8.23 10.70 8.75
N LYS A 54 8.28 9.91 9.84
CA LYS A 54 9.49 9.69 10.63
C LYS A 54 10.61 9.05 9.81
N ALA A 55 10.29 8.01 9.04
CA ALA A 55 11.23 7.28 8.19
C ALA A 55 11.76 8.12 7.02
N THR A 56 10.92 8.99 6.45
CA THR A 56 11.31 9.87 5.35
C THR A 56 12.30 10.93 5.81
N GLY A 57 12.08 11.53 7.00
CA GLY A 57 12.97 12.55 7.55
C GLY A 57 13.13 13.73 6.57
N ARG A 58 14.36 13.93 6.08
CA ARG A 58 14.70 14.97 5.07
C ARG A 58 14.74 14.46 3.63
N SER A 59 14.49 13.17 3.41
CA SER A 59 14.47 12.55 2.09
C SER A 59 13.12 12.75 1.40
N SER A 60 12.97 12.23 0.18
CA SER A 60 11.68 12.15 -0.52
C SER A 60 11.38 10.72 -0.95
N ILE A 61 10.10 10.37 -1.00
CA ILE A 61 9.59 9.05 -1.36
C ILE A 61 9.52 8.96 -2.89
N ASN A 62 10.20 7.99 -3.47
CA ASN A 62 10.11 7.67 -4.90
C ASN A 62 9.06 6.58 -5.14
N VAL A 63 8.95 5.63 -4.21
CA VAL A 63 7.97 4.54 -4.25
C VAL A 63 7.48 4.27 -2.84
N LEU A 64 6.17 4.30 -2.65
CA LEU A 64 5.50 3.74 -1.48
C LEU A 64 4.84 2.42 -1.89
N ARG A 65 5.20 1.30 -1.28
CA ARG A 65 4.56 0.00 -1.50
C ARG A 65 3.84 -0.44 -0.23
N ILE A 66 2.58 -0.80 -0.34
CA ILE A 66 1.78 -1.26 0.80
C ILE A 66 1.37 -2.70 0.54
N TRP A 67 1.81 -3.59 1.41
CA TRP A 67 1.56 -5.02 1.37
C TRP A 67 0.66 -5.45 2.51
N GLY A 68 -0.33 -6.27 2.18
CA GLY A 68 -1.34 -6.76 3.08
C GLY A 68 -2.55 -7.20 2.26
N HIS A 69 -3.62 -7.59 2.94
CA HIS A 69 -4.81 -8.14 2.33
C HIS A 69 -5.44 -7.10 1.42
N GLY A 70 -5.96 -7.57 0.30
CA GLY A 70 -6.73 -6.75 -0.62
C GLY A 70 -8.04 -7.43 -0.94
N TYR A 71 -9.00 -6.60 -1.30
CA TYR A 71 -10.24 -7.00 -1.96
C TYR A 71 -10.68 -5.85 -2.87
N PRO A 72 -11.67 -6.04 -3.76
CA PRO A 72 -12.20 -4.97 -4.61
C PRO A 72 -12.50 -3.69 -3.81
N GLY A 73 -11.71 -2.63 -4.03
CA GLY A 73 -11.89 -1.35 -3.33
C GLY A 73 -11.43 -1.32 -1.87
N GLY A 74 -10.53 -2.21 -1.45
CA GLY A 74 -9.94 -2.22 -0.12
C GLY A 74 -8.48 -2.69 -0.08
N GLN A 75 -7.64 -2.00 0.69
CA GLN A 75 -6.25 -2.36 0.97
C GLN A 75 -5.99 -2.33 2.48
N GLY A 76 -5.53 -3.46 3.02
CA GLY A 76 -5.10 -3.59 4.41
C GLY A 76 -3.75 -2.91 4.66
N VAL A 77 -3.59 -2.39 5.88
CA VAL A 77 -2.33 -1.82 6.40
C VAL A 77 -1.90 -2.54 7.68
N SER A 78 -2.87 -2.88 8.52
CA SER A 78 -2.66 -3.51 9.83
C SER A 78 -3.88 -4.35 10.25
N GLY A 79 -4.44 -5.10 9.31
CA GLY A 79 -5.68 -5.87 9.48
C GLY A 79 -5.58 -7.01 10.49
N GLY A 80 -4.37 -7.50 10.77
CA GLY A 80 -4.20 -8.62 11.70
C GLY A 80 -4.70 -9.95 11.14
N VAL A 81 -4.77 -10.97 11.99
CA VAL A 81 -5.39 -12.26 11.66
C VAL A 81 -6.91 -12.12 11.67
N ALA A 82 -7.50 -11.74 10.52
CA ALA A 82 -8.93 -11.74 10.23
C ALA A 82 -9.87 -10.95 11.19
N GLY A 83 -9.34 -10.13 12.11
CA GLY A 83 -10.11 -9.53 13.20
C GLY A 83 -10.41 -8.04 13.08
N ALA A 84 -9.52 -7.23 12.49
CA ALA A 84 -9.77 -5.80 12.34
C ALA A 84 -10.52 -5.50 11.03
N THR A 85 -11.59 -4.72 11.11
CA THR A 85 -12.30 -4.26 9.92
C THR A 85 -11.50 -3.10 9.30
N PHE A 86 -11.16 -3.20 8.01
CA PHE A 86 -10.38 -2.14 7.35
C PHE A 86 -11.07 -0.77 7.48
N ALA A 87 -12.40 -0.77 7.38
CA ALA A 87 -13.21 0.42 7.39
C ALA A 87 -13.38 1.04 8.78
N ASN A 88 -13.96 0.30 9.75
CA ASN A 88 -14.39 0.89 11.02
C ASN A 88 -13.23 1.06 12.01
N ASP A 89 -12.24 0.17 11.95
CA ASP A 89 -11.06 0.26 12.81
C ASP A 89 -9.94 1.09 12.18
N PHE A 90 -10.12 1.58 10.95
CA PHE A 90 -9.08 2.27 10.18
C PHE A 90 -7.76 1.47 10.08
N ALA A 91 -7.88 0.13 10.07
CA ALA A 91 -6.78 -0.82 9.86
C ALA A 91 -6.41 -0.96 8.37
N GLY A 92 -7.19 -0.32 7.48
CA GLY A 92 -6.93 -0.27 6.05
C GLY A 92 -7.60 0.93 5.39
N MET A 93 -7.43 1.03 4.08
CA MET A 93 -8.03 2.06 3.24
C MET A 93 -9.07 1.39 2.33
N THR A 94 -10.28 1.92 2.32
CA THR A 94 -11.39 1.39 1.53
C THR A 94 -12.11 2.52 0.80
N VAL A 95 -12.88 2.19 -0.23
CA VAL A 95 -13.77 3.17 -0.89
C VAL A 95 -14.69 3.87 0.14
N SER A 96 -15.16 3.15 1.16
CA SER A 96 -16.09 3.69 2.17
C SER A 96 -15.45 4.62 3.20
N ASN A 97 -14.15 4.48 3.50
CA ASN A 97 -13.48 5.27 4.55
C ASN A 97 -12.45 6.28 4.03
N VAL A 98 -12.04 6.21 2.75
CA VAL A 98 -10.96 7.05 2.20
C VAL A 98 -11.23 8.55 2.32
N SER A 99 -12.50 8.96 2.23
CA SER A 99 -12.91 10.36 2.43
C SER A 99 -12.63 10.82 3.87
N ALA A 100 -12.98 10.01 4.87
CA ALA A 100 -12.72 10.30 6.28
C ALA A 100 -11.21 10.34 6.60
N LEU A 101 -10.42 9.51 5.89
CA LEU A 101 -8.98 9.44 6.05
C LEU A 101 -8.20 10.50 5.25
N SER A 102 -8.88 11.31 4.42
CA SER A 102 -8.24 12.22 3.45
C SER A 102 -7.24 13.18 4.08
N SER A 103 -7.59 13.79 5.22
CA SER A 103 -6.69 14.71 5.94
C SER A 103 -5.42 13.99 6.44
N THR A 104 -5.59 12.81 7.05
CA THR A 104 -4.48 11.99 7.56
C THR A 104 -3.58 11.52 6.42
N LEU A 105 -4.14 10.92 5.38
CA LEU A 105 -3.41 10.43 4.21
C LEU A 105 -2.72 11.56 3.44
N GLY A 106 -3.37 12.73 3.35
CA GLY A 106 -2.84 13.91 2.67
C GLY A 106 -1.54 14.45 3.27
N GLN A 107 -1.23 14.11 4.53
CA GLN A 107 0.05 14.48 5.16
C GLN A 107 1.27 13.86 4.46
N LEU A 108 1.08 12.79 3.67
CA LEU A 108 2.16 12.17 2.90
C LEU A 108 2.44 12.89 1.58
N ARG A 109 1.50 13.68 1.05
CA ARG A 109 1.64 14.39 -0.22
C ARG A 109 2.95 15.18 -0.36
N PRO A 110 3.37 16.02 0.61
CA PRO A 110 4.62 16.79 0.47
C PRO A 110 5.89 15.93 0.54
N LEU A 111 5.79 14.65 0.90
CA LEU A 111 6.94 13.75 1.03
C LEU A 111 7.29 13.06 -0.29
N PHE A 112 6.38 13.03 -1.26
CA PHE A 112 6.62 12.38 -2.53
C PHE A 112 7.54 13.21 -3.44
N ALA A 113 8.55 12.55 -3.99
CA ALA A 113 9.42 13.12 -5.01
C ALA A 113 8.65 13.36 -6.32
N ARG A 114 9.19 14.21 -7.19
CA ARG A 114 8.68 14.33 -8.56
C ARG A 114 8.81 12.99 -9.28
N GLY A 115 7.72 12.52 -9.89
CA GLY A 115 7.68 11.24 -10.59
C GLY A 115 7.58 10.02 -9.67
N ALA A 116 7.29 10.22 -8.38
CA ALA A 116 7.02 9.13 -7.46
C ALA A 116 5.69 8.43 -7.77
N ARG A 117 5.49 7.25 -7.17
CA ARG A 117 4.25 6.47 -7.27
C ARG A 117 3.96 5.71 -5.98
N THR A 118 2.71 5.28 -5.83
CA THR A 118 2.30 4.35 -4.78
C THR A 118 1.80 3.05 -5.39
N GLU A 119 2.06 1.92 -4.72
CA GLU A 119 1.67 0.59 -5.15
C GLU A 119 0.88 -0.11 -4.02
N LEU A 120 -0.38 -0.44 -4.29
CA LEU A 120 -1.25 -1.23 -3.42
C LEU A 120 -1.14 -2.69 -3.84
N ARG A 121 -0.49 -3.50 -3.00
CA ARG A 121 -0.03 -4.85 -3.34
C ARG A 121 -0.94 -5.94 -2.79
N GLY A 122 -2.12 -5.56 -2.29
CA GLY A 122 -3.16 -6.51 -1.93
C GLY A 122 -3.81 -7.15 -3.15
N CYS A 123 -4.41 -8.31 -2.92
CA CYS A 123 -5.18 -9.04 -3.92
C CYS A 123 -6.36 -8.22 -4.43
N ASN A 124 -6.56 -8.16 -5.76
CA ASN A 124 -7.79 -7.64 -6.37
C ASN A 124 -8.18 -6.19 -5.99
N VAL A 125 -7.25 -5.38 -5.46
CA VAL A 125 -7.54 -4.02 -4.97
C VAL A 125 -8.17 -3.15 -6.07
N ALA A 126 -7.71 -3.32 -7.31
CA ALA A 126 -8.18 -2.57 -8.47
C ALA A 126 -9.43 -3.16 -9.14
N GLN A 127 -9.94 -4.31 -8.70
CA GLN A 127 -11.09 -4.95 -9.34
C GLN A 127 -12.40 -4.22 -8.99
N GLY A 128 -13.37 -4.21 -9.90
CA GLY A 128 -14.72 -3.68 -9.65
C GLY A 128 -14.71 -2.18 -9.36
N ASN A 129 -15.18 -1.78 -8.17
CA ASN A 129 -15.10 -0.39 -7.70
C ASN A 129 -13.71 0.01 -7.17
N GLY A 130 -12.70 -0.86 -7.29
CA GLY A 130 -11.31 -0.60 -6.92
C GLY A 130 -10.72 0.67 -7.53
N ASP A 131 -11.10 0.98 -8.77
CA ASP A 131 -10.71 2.20 -9.46
C ASP A 131 -11.04 3.47 -8.67
N GLN A 132 -12.16 3.48 -7.92
CA GLN A 132 -12.55 4.63 -7.09
C GLN A 132 -11.58 4.84 -5.93
N LEU A 133 -11.09 3.75 -5.32
CA LEU A 133 -10.07 3.81 -4.28
C LEU A 133 -8.75 4.33 -4.86
N LEU A 134 -8.31 3.79 -6.00
CA LEU A 134 -7.07 4.21 -6.65
C LEU A 134 -7.10 5.70 -7.01
N VAL A 135 -8.18 6.17 -7.62
CA VAL A 135 -8.35 7.59 -8.00
C VAL A 135 -8.38 8.49 -6.77
N SER A 136 -9.09 8.09 -5.71
CA SER A 136 -9.16 8.87 -4.47
C SER A 136 -7.78 9.03 -3.84
N LEU A 137 -7.02 7.94 -3.73
CA LEU A 137 -5.66 7.96 -3.20
C LEU A 137 -4.69 8.76 -4.08
N ALA A 138 -4.81 8.63 -5.41
CA ALA A 138 -3.96 9.38 -6.35
C ALA A 138 -4.18 10.90 -6.22
N ARG A 139 -5.42 11.33 -6.00
CA ARG A 139 -5.76 12.74 -5.73
C ARG A 139 -5.21 13.21 -4.38
N ILE A 140 -5.37 12.40 -3.34
CA ILE A 140 -4.92 12.73 -1.98
C ILE A 140 -3.40 12.88 -1.93
N TRP A 141 -2.67 11.90 -2.49
CA TRP A 141 -1.21 11.89 -2.47
C TRP A 141 -0.56 12.70 -3.58
N GLY A 142 -1.31 13.07 -4.63
CA GLY A 142 -0.78 13.85 -5.75
C GLY A 142 0.19 13.09 -6.64
N VAL A 143 0.22 11.75 -6.56
CA VAL A 143 1.06 10.85 -7.36
C VAL A 143 0.22 9.70 -7.92
N PRO A 144 0.66 9.03 -9.00
CA PRO A 144 -0.02 7.84 -9.50
C PRO A 144 -0.11 6.73 -8.44
N VAL A 145 -1.23 6.02 -8.43
CA VAL A 145 -1.48 4.87 -7.54
C VAL A 145 -1.77 3.65 -8.39
N GLN A 146 -1.00 2.59 -8.14
CA GLN A 146 -1.10 1.30 -8.82
C GLN A 146 -1.78 0.27 -7.92
N GLY A 147 -2.60 -0.61 -8.50
CA GLY A 147 -3.24 -1.71 -7.78
C GLY A 147 -3.33 -2.97 -8.64
N GLY A 148 -3.19 -4.13 -8.00
CA GLY A 148 -3.36 -5.42 -8.66
C GLY A 148 -4.83 -5.68 -9.00
N SER A 149 -5.10 -6.10 -10.24
CA SER A 149 -6.46 -6.49 -10.68
C SER A 149 -6.79 -7.96 -10.41
N ILE A 150 -5.80 -8.73 -9.94
CA ILE A 150 -5.93 -10.16 -9.60
C ILE A 150 -5.29 -10.45 -8.23
N THR A 151 -5.42 -11.69 -7.77
CA THR A 151 -4.69 -12.20 -6.59
C THR A 151 -3.19 -11.91 -6.70
N GLN A 152 -2.62 -11.30 -5.66
CA GLN A 152 -1.19 -11.01 -5.57
C GLN A 152 -0.53 -11.92 -4.54
N HIS A 153 0.62 -12.47 -4.89
CA HIS A 153 1.45 -13.27 -4.02
C HIS A 153 2.57 -12.40 -3.46
N ALA A 154 2.91 -12.67 -2.21
CA ALA A 154 3.97 -11.97 -1.53
C ALA A 154 5.34 -12.20 -2.17
N GLY A 155 6.15 -11.14 -2.19
CA GLY A 155 7.53 -11.22 -2.67
C GLY A 155 7.67 -11.53 -4.17
N SER A 156 6.57 -11.44 -4.94
CA SER A 156 6.58 -11.39 -6.41
C SER A 156 6.50 -9.93 -6.91
N ASN A 157 6.74 -9.71 -8.19
CA ASN A 157 6.63 -8.39 -8.81
C ASN A 157 5.16 -7.97 -8.88
N TRP A 158 4.41 -8.47 -9.85
CA TRP A 158 2.97 -8.35 -9.96
C TRP A 158 2.55 -9.63 -10.66
N ASP A 159 1.51 -10.30 -10.20
CA ASP A 159 1.13 -11.59 -10.79
C ASP A 159 0.24 -11.44 -12.04
N GLY A 160 -0.07 -10.21 -12.44
CA GLY A 160 -0.93 -9.93 -13.58
C GLY A 160 -1.08 -8.44 -13.88
N PRO A 161 -2.18 -8.05 -14.56
CA PRO A 161 -2.43 -6.67 -14.93
C PRO A 161 -2.47 -5.74 -13.72
N VAL A 162 -1.85 -4.57 -13.89
CA VAL A 162 -1.81 -3.51 -12.89
C VAL A 162 -2.62 -2.34 -13.42
N THR A 163 -3.59 -1.88 -12.65
CA THR A 163 -4.31 -0.64 -12.95
C THR A 163 -3.59 0.50 -12.27
N GLU A 164 -3.34 1.57 -13.00
CA GLU A 164 -2.81 2.82 -12.48
C GLU A 164 -3.85 3.93 -12.59
N ALA A 165 -4.13 4.59 -11.48
CA ALA A 165 -4.87 5.84 -11.43
C ALA A 165 -3.92 7.04 -11.34
N THR A 166 -4.21 8.08 -12.09
CA THR A 166 -3.48 9.36 -12.04
C THR A 166 -4.21 10.37 -11.15
N PRO A 167 -3.52 11.40 -10.62
CA PRO A 167 -4.17 12.45 -9.83
C PRO A 167 -5.29 13.20 -10.59
N ALA A 168 -5.24 13.23 -11.91
CA ALA A 168 -6.29 13.82 -12.76
C ALA A 168 -7.55 12.92 -12.86
N GLY A 169 -7.50 11.70 -12.37
CA GLY A 169 -8.58 10.72 -12.45
C GLY A 169 -8.55 9.81 -13.67
N GLY A 170 -7.49 9.88 -14.49
CA GLY A 170 -7.30 8.94 -15.59
C GLY A 170 -6.89 7.55 -15.08
N LEU A 171 -7.42 6.50 -15.70
CA LEU A 171 -7.13 5.10 -15.42
C LEU A 171 -6.45 4.45 -16.63
N ARG A 172 -5.45 3.60 -16.38
CA ARG A 172 -4.80 2.82 -17.44
C ARG A 172 -4.25 1.51 -16.90
N CYS A 173 -4.23 0.48 -17.74
CA CYS A 173 -3.45 -0.72 -17.46
C CYS A 173 -1.97 -0.41 -17.72
N VAL A 174 -1.09 -0.79 -16.80
CA VAL A 174 0.36 -0.63 -16.92
C VAL A 174 1.08 -1.96 -16.72
N VAL A 175 2.28 -2.07 -17.30
CA VAL A 175 3.21 -3.13 -16.92
C VAL A 175 3.79 -2.75 -15.56
N GLY A 176 3.53 -3.57 -14.56
CA GLY A 176 3.99 -3.32 -13.21
C GLY A 176 5.52 -3.30 -13.13
N THR A 177 6.07 -2.30 -12.44
CA THR A 177 7.52 -2.16 -12.28
C THR A 177 8.07 -3.29 -11.38
N PRO A 178 9.20 -3.93 -11.76
CA PRO A 178 9.87 -4.89 -10.90
C PRO A 178 10.26 -4.34 -9.51
N LEU A 179 10.40 -5.25 -8.53
CA LEU A 179 10.73 -4.99 -7.13
C LEU A 179 12.07 -4.28 -6.93
#